data_AF-G9MA16-F1
#
_entry.id   AF-G9MA16-F1
#
_cell.length_a   1.000
_cell.length_b   1.000
_cell.length_c   1.000
_cell.angle_alpha   90.00
_cell.angle_beta   90.00
_cell.angle_gamma   90.00
#
_symmetry.space_group_name_H-M   'P 1'
#
loop_
_entity.id
_entity.type
_entity.pdbx_description
1 polymer ?
#
loop_
_entity_poly.entity_id
_entity_poly.type
_entity_poly.pdbx_seq_one_letter_code
_entity_poly.pdbx_strand_id
1 'polypeptide(L)'
;THWKHGGLVGIQGYGAGIIGRYSNLGDKFPAVAAFHTVRLHQPAGWFYTTKALTDVCDIWDKYGSGMLNMHGSTGDFVLLGATTENLEPLFTDYLKAGWDLGGSSSDMRTPSCCNGMARCDNACFDTMELFHDVSMSYQDELHR
;
A
#
# COMPACT_ATOMS: atom_id res chain seq x y z
N THR A 1 22.72 -8.67 -0.77
CA THR A 1 21.38 -8.64 -0.14
C THR A 1 21.09 -9.99 0.48
N HIS A 2 20.35 -10.05 1.59
CA HIS A 2 19.98 -11.29 2.31
C HIS A 2 18.51 -11.70 2.08
N TRP A 3 17.92 -11.19 1.01
CA TRP A 3 16.60 -11.58 0.56
C TRP A 3 16.71 -12.52 -0.64
N LYS A 4 15.90 -13.58 -0.66
CA LYS A 4 15.75 -14.46 -1.82
C LYS A 4 15.18 -13.69 -3.01
N HIS A 5 15.29 -14.29 -4.20
CA HIS A 5 14.64 -13.76 -5.40
C HIS A 5 13.13 -13.95 -5.30
N GLY A 6 12.39 -12.85 -5.38
CA GLY A 6 10.94 -12.84 -5.50
C GLY A 6 10.16 -13.47 -4.33
N GLY A 7 8.91 -13.78 -4.65
CA GLY A 7 7.89 -14.34 -3.76
C GLY A 7 6.52 -13.97 -4.33
N LEU A 8 5.71 -14.95 -4.67
CA LEU A 8 4.33 -14.74 -5.14
C LEU A 8 3.39 -15.01 -3.97
N VAL A 9 2.77 -13.94 -3.48
CA VAL A 9 1.73 -13.94 -2.45
C VAL A 9 0.76 -12.82 -2.80
N GLY A 10 -0.50 -12.93 -2.39
CA GLY A 10 -1.53 -11.96 -2.72
C GLY A 10 -2.76 -12.14 -1.85
N ILE A 11 -3.80 -11.39 -2.21
CA ILE A 11 -5.12 -11.40 -1.59
C ILE A 11 -6.12 -11.97 -2.58
N GLN A 12 -7.06 -12.78 -2.10
CA GLN A 12 -8.11 -13.31 -2.96
C GLN A 12 -8.90 -12.19 -3.62
N GLY A 13 -8.96 -12.23 -4.96
CA GLY A 13 -9.63 -11.22 -5.77
C GLY A 13 -8.67 -10.23 -6.42
N TYR A 14 -7.47 -10.01 -5.87
CA TYR A 14 -6.48 -9.07 -6.40
C TYR A 14 -5.21 -9.80 -6.88
N GLY A 15 -4.71 -9.39 -8.05
CA GLY A 15 -3.40 -9.79 -8.60
C GLY A 15 -2.25 -8.87 -8.16
N ALA A 16 -2.55 -7.79 -7.44
CA ALA A 16 -1.62 -6.71 -7.12
C ALA A 16 -1.61 -6.34 -5.62
N GLY A 17 -0.79 -5.33 -5.26
CA GLY A 17 -0.73 -4.72 -3.93
C GLY A 17 0.24 -5.35 -2.94
N ILE A 18 0.63 -6.61 -3.12
CA ILE A 18 1.54 -7.33 -2.22
C ILE A 18 2.86 -7.70 -2.92
N ILE A 19 3.99 -7.34 -2.31
CA ILE A 19 5.31 -7.76 -2.78
C ILE A 19 5.85 -8.84 -1.85
N GLY A 20 5.89 -10.08 -2.36
CA GLY A 20 6.42 -11.21 -1.63
C GLY A 20 7.92 -11.10 -1.37
N ARG A 21 8.35 -11.29 -0.11
CA ARG A 21 9.78 -11.36 0.22
C ARG A 21 10.07 -12.40 1.28
N TYR A 22 11.13 -13.16 1.04
CA TYR A 22 11.62 -14.19 1.94
C TYR A 22 13.11 -14.00 2.21
N SER A 23 13.52 -14.14 3.48
CA SER A 23 14.94 -14.06 3.85
C SER A 23 15.67 -15.34 3.45
N ASN A 24 16.91 -15.22 2.96
CA ASN A 24 17.79 -16.38 2.77
C ASN A 24 18.48 -16.84 4.07
N LEU A 25 18.21 -16.14 5.18
CA LEU A 25 18.68 -16.46 6.53
C LEU A 25 17.50 -16.74 7.48
N GLY A 26 16.35 -17.21 6.95
CA GLY A 26 15.14 -17.45 7.74
C GLY A 26 15.35 -18.34 8.98
N ASP A 27 16.22 -19.35 8.88
CA ASP A 27 16.54 -20.23 10.02
C ASP A 27 17.27 -19.50 11.16
N LYS A 28 18.05 -18.45 10.83
CA LYS A 28 18.76 -17.62 11.82
C LYS A 28 17.90 -16.46 12.32
N PHE A 29 17.02 -15.94 11.48
CA PHE A 29 16.15 -14.81 11.76
C PHE A 29 14.68 -15.15 11.43
N PRO A 30 14.03 -16.00 12.24
CA PRO A 30 12.71 -16.53 11.94
C PRO A 30 11.63 -15.45 11.82
N ALA A 31 11.76 -14.35 12.58
CA ALA A 31 10.82 -13.21 12.54
C ALA A 31 10.76 -12.49 11.18
N VAL A 32 11.75 -12.70 10.30
CA VAL A 32 11.80 -12.12 8.95
C VAL A 32 11.94 -13.21 7.87
N ALA A 33 11.61 -14.46 8.21
CA ALA A 33 11.63 -15.55 7.24
C ALA A 33 10.70 -15.26 6.06
N ALA A 34 9.50 -14.76 6.35
CA ALA A 34 8.57 -14.10 5.43
C ALA A 34 8.40 -12.64 5.87
N PHE A 35 8.55 -11.70 4.95
CA PHE A 35 8.55 -10.26 5.25
C PHE A 35 7.95 -9.46 4.10
N HIS A 36 6.67 -9.69 3.86
CA HIS A 36 5.95 -9.15 2.71
C HIS A 36 5.68 -7.66 2.86
N THR A 37 5.77 -6.94 1.75
CA THR A 37 5.37 -5.53 1.70
C THR A 37 3.93 -5.42 1.23
N VAL A 38 3.12 -4.63 1.93
CA VAL A 38 1.76 -4.28 1.52
C VAL A 38 1.74 -2.83 1.06
N ARG A 39 1.22 -2.57 -0.13
CA ARG A 39 0.98 -1.22 -0.64
C ARG A 39 -0.45 -0.82 -0.32
N LEU A 40 -0.63 0.22 0.47
CA LEU A 40 -1.94 0.77 0.81
C LEU A 40 -2.14 2.10 0.08
N HIS A 41 -3.26 2.22 -0.62
CA HIS A 41 -3.56 3.36 -1.50
C HIS A 41 -3.70 4.65 -0.68
N GLN A 42 -2.99 5.71 -1.07
CA GLN A 42 -3.05 7.02 -0.41
C GLN A 42 -4.23 7.87 -0.88
N PRO A 43 -4.71 8.84 -0.10
CA PRO A 43 -5.55 9.93 -0.59
C PRO A 43 -4.77 10.89 -1.51
N ALA A 44 -5.52 11.59 -2.38
CA ALA A 44 -4.99 12.63 -3.26
C ALA A 44 -4.15 13.65 -2.48
N GLY A 45 -2.98 14.02 -3.04
CA GLY A 45 -2.09 15.02 -2.44
C GLY A 45 -1.54 14.69 -1.04
N TRP A 46 -1.70 13.45 -0.54
CA TRP A 46 -1.22 12.99 0.78
C TRP A 46 -1.73 13.84 1.95
N PHE A 47 -2.99 14.30 1.89
CA PHE A 47 -3.65 14.98 3.01
C PHE A 47 -4.26 13.97 3.98
N TYR A 48 -3.93 14.08 5.27
CA TYR A 48 -4.40 13.17 6.31
C TYR A 48 -4.95 13.92 7.51
N THR A 49 -5.93 13.29 8.18
CA THR A 49 -6.22 13.59 9.58
C THR A 49 -5.35 12.71 10.48
N THR A 50 -5.10 13.14 11.71
CA THR A 50 -4.39 12.30 12.70
C THR A 50 -5.14 11.00 12.95
N LYS A 51 -6.48 11.04 13.00
CA LYS A 51 -7.32 9.84 13.12
C LYS A 51 -7.04 8.83 12.00
N ALA A 52 -7.01 9.27 10.75
CA ALA A 52 -6.76 8.38 9.61
C ALA A 52 -5.38 7.70 9.71
N LEU A 53 -4.35 8.45 10.14
CA LEU A 53 -3.00 7.90 10.35
C LEU A 53 -2.96 6.92 11.52
N THR A 54 -3.62 7.25 12.64
CA THR A 54 -3.74 6.34 13.78
C THR A 54 -4.45 5.05 13.40
N ASP A 55 -5.56 5.12 12.65
CA ASP A 55 -6.27 3.94 12.18
C ASP A 55 -5.36 3.03 11.31
N VAL A 56 -4.52 3.62 10.44
CA VAL A 56 -3.53 2.86 9.65
C VAL A 56 -2.49 2.20 10.54
N CYS A 57 -1.91 2.93 11.49
CA CYS A 57 -0.91 2.39 12.40
C CYS A 57 -1.47 1.28 13.30
N ASP A 58 -2.65 1.47 13.90
CA ASP A 58 -3.26 0.50 14.81
C ASP A 58 -3.54 -0.84 14.11
N ILE A 59 -4.02 -0.80 12.85
CA ILE A 59 -4.21 -1.99 12.03
C ILE A 59 -2.85 -2.61 11.69
N TRP A 60 -1.85 -1.79 11.31
CA TRP A 60 -0.53 -2.30 10.96
C TRP A 60 0.19 -2.96 12.14
N ASP A 61 0.13 -2.38 13.33
CA ASP A 61 0.75 -2.92 14.55
C ASP A 61 0.13 -4.26 14.98
N LYS A 62 -1.14 -4.49 14.62
CA LYS A 62 -1.83 -5.76 14.92
C LYS A 62 -1.32 -6.94 14.08
N TYR A 63 -0.93 -6.69 12.83
CA TYR A 63 -0.69 -7.76 11.84
C TYR A 63 0.71 -7.77 11.22
N GLY A 64 1.38 -6.62 11.22
CA GLY A 64 2.66 -6.39 10.56
C GLY A 64 3.79 -6.14 11.54
N SER A 65 4.86 -5.55 11.03
CA SER A 65 6.09 -5.31 11.79
C SER A 65 6.11 -3.98 12.56
N GLY A 66 5.11 -3.11 12.33
CA GLY A 66 5.13 -1.71 12.78
C GLY A 66 6.03 -0.78 11.95
N MET A 67 6.83 -1.32 11.00
CA MET A 67 7.65 -0.50 10.11
C MET A 67 6.91 -0.12 8.83
N LEU A 68 7.03 1.13 8.40
CA LEU A 68 6.45 1.58 7.13
C LEU A 68 7.30 2.68 6.46
N ASN A 69 7.12 2.87 5.16
CA ASN A 69 7.52 4.11 4.48
C ASN A 69 6.31 4.99 4.22
N MET A 70 6.50 6.28 4.49
CA MET A 70 5.54 7.35 4.27
C MET A 70 6.20 8.37 3.33
N HIS A 71 6.22 8.14 2.01
CA HIS A 71 5.50 7.13 1.21
C HIS A 71 6.47 6.37 0.28
N GLY A 72 5.96 5.39 -0.45
CA GLY A 72 6.66 4.83 -1.61
C GLY A 72 6.80 5.86 -2.72
N SER A 73 7.78 5.71 -3.61
CA SER A 73 8.05 6.69 -4.66
C SER A 73 6.87 6.95 -5.61
N THR A 74 6.00 5.95 -5.81
CA THR A 74 4.78 6.10 -6.60
C THR A 74 3.70 6.90 -5.85
N GLY A 75 3.55 6.64 -4.56
CA GLY A 75 2.63 7.37 -3.68
C GLY A 75 2.04 6.55 -2.53
N ASP A 76 2.02 5.22 -2.62
CA ASP A 76 1.40 4.34 -1.62
C ASP A 76 2.06 4.46 -0.24
N PHE A 77 1.31 4.17 0.81
CA PHE A 77 1.96 3.71 2.03
C PHE A 77 2.65 2.37 1.75
N VAL A 78 3.86 2.20 2.28
CA VAL A 78 4.60 0.95 2.16
C VAL A 78 4.67 0.32 3.54
N LEU A 79 3.77 -0.61 3.82
CA LEU A 79 3.74 -1.34 5.09
C LEU A 79 4.74 -2.49 4.99
N LEU A 80 5.83 -2.41 5.75
CA LEU A 80 7.04 -3.22 5.54
C LEU A 80 7.09 -4.43 6.46
N GLY A 81 6.62 -5.57 5.98
CA GLY A 81 6.82 -6.85 6.66
C GLY A 81 5.58 -7.35 7.37
N ALA A 82 4.86 -8.24 6.70
CA ALA A 82 3.86 -9.13 7.27
C ALA A 82 4.18 -10.58 6.84
N THR A 83 3.63 -11.56 7.56
CA THR A 83 3.66 -12.96 7.14
C THR A 83 2.48 -13.25 6.22
N THR A 84 2.55 -14.34 5.44
CA THR A 84 1.50 -14.71 4.48
C THR A 84 0.14 -14.87 5.15
N GLU A 85 0.11 -15.47 6.34
CA GLU A 85 -1.12 -15.81 7.06
C GLU A 85 -1.85 -14.58 7.57
N ASN A 86 -1.13 -13.47 7.75
CA ASN A 86 -1.70 -12.21 8.22
C ASN A 86 -2.26 -11.34 7.08
N LEU A 87 -1.98 -11.64 5.80
CA LEU A 87 -2.36 -10.77 4.68
C LEU A 87 -3.88 -10.61 4.53
N GLU A 88 -4.63 -11.71 4.56
CA GLU A 88 -6.10 -11.69 4.40
C GLU A 88 -6.82 -10.99 5.58
N PRO A 89 -6.51 -11.30 6.86
CA PRO A 89 -7.06 -10.56 7.99
C PRO A 89 -6.70 -9.07 8.00
N LEU A 90 -5.44 -8.76 7.63
CA LEU A 90 -4.95 -7.38 7.52
C LEU A 90 -5.78 -6.59 6.51
N PHE A 91 -5.92 -7.13 5.30
CA PHE A 91 -6.68 -6.45 4.25
C PHE A 91 -8.16 -6.31 4.62
N THR A 92 -8.74 -7.33 5.25
CA THR A 92 -10.12 -7.28 5.73
C THR A 92 -10.35 -6.12 6.72
N ASP A 93 -9.41 -5.89 7.64
CA ASP A 93 -9.54 -4.78 8.60
C ASP A 93 -9.30 -3.42 7.93
N TYR A 94 -8.38 -3.33 6.96
CA TYR A 94 -8.21 -2.12 6.15
C TYR A 94 -9.44 -1.77 5.32
N LEU A 95 -10.05 -2.74 4.64
CA LEU A 95 -11.29 -2.55 3.90
C LEU A 95 -12.41 -2.00 4.79
N LYS A 96 -12.57 -2.55 6.00
CA LYS A 96 -13.56 -2.06 6.98
C LYS A 96 -13.26 -0.65 7.46
N ALA A 97 -11.99 -0.26 7.48
CA ALA A 97 -11.55 1.09 7.82
C ALA A 97 -11.60 2.06 6.62
N GLY A 98 -12.03 1.61 5.44
CA GLY A 98 -12.17 2.43 4.23
C GLY A 98 -10.89 2.60 3.43
N TRP A 99 -9.90 1.73 3.63
CA TRP A 99 -8.67 1.70 2.85
C TRP A 99 -8.67 0.54 1.86
N ASP A 100 -8.00 0.73 0.73
CA ASP A 100 -7.79 -0.32 -0.27
C ASP A 100 -6.30 -0.46 -0.61
N LEU A 101 -5.94 -1.56 -1.27
CA LEU A 101 -4.58 -1.79 -1.73
C LEU A 101 -4.25 -0.90 -2.94
N GLY A 102 -2.98 -0.53 -3.02
CA GLY A 102 -2.39 0.08 -4.21
C GLY A 102 -1.97 -0.94 -5.26
N GLY A 103 -1.46 -0.44 -6.39
CA GLY A 103 -1.00 -1.27 -7.51
C GLY A 103 0.44 -1.80 -7.35
N SER A 104 0.72 -2.97 -7.91
CA SER A 104 2.04 -3.57 -8.09
C SER A 104 2.07 -4.57 -9.25
N SER A 105 3.24 -4.78 -9.86
CA SER A 105 3.45 -5.71 -11.00
C SER A 105 3.04 -5.13 -12.36
N SER A 106 2.47 -5.91 -13.27
CA SER A 106 2.13 -5.49 -14.65
C SER A 106 0.71 -4.93 -14.74
N ASP A 107 0.39 -4.01 -13.85
CA ASP A 107 -0.92 -3.40 -13.62
C ASP A 107 -0.88 -1.86 -13.81
N MET A 108 -2.05 -1.21 -13.74
CA MET A 108 -2.13 0.23 -13.52
C MET A 108 -1.62 0.53 -12.11
N ARG A 109 -0.54 1.31 -12.00
CA ARG A 109 -0.02 1.67 -10.67
C ARG A 109 -0.81 2.80 -10.08
N THR A 110 -0.93 2.79 -8.75
CA THR A 110 -1.54 3.86 -7.97
C THR A 110 -1.17 5.23 -8.53
N PRO A 111 -2.15 6.03 -8.99
CA PRO A 111 -1.89 7.38 -9.45
C PRO A 111 -1.25 8.21 -8.32
N SER A 112 -0.72 9.38 -8.65
CA SER A 112 -0.38 10.41 -7.66
C SER A 112 -0.50 11.78 -8.29
N CYS A 113 -0.66 12.80 -7.45
CA CYS A 113 -0.85 14.18 -7.89
C CYS A 113 -0.17 15.15 -6.93
N CYS A 114 0.18 16.34 -7.43
CA CYS A 114 0.57 17.44 -6.54
C CYS A 114 -0.65 17.94 -5.74
N ASN A 115 -0.39 18.79 -4.76
CA ASN A 115 -1.44 19.39 -3.92
C ASN A 115 -2.44 20.28 -4.68
N GLY A 116 -2.18 20.58 -5.96
CA GLY A 116 -3.14 21.23 -6.87
C GLY A 116 -3.77 22.50 -6.31
N MET A 117 -5.05 22.68 -6.65
CA MET A 117 -5.85 23.84 -6.23
C MET A 117 -6.09 23.89 -4.71
N ALA A 118 -5.82 22.82 -3.96
CA ALA A 118 -5.99 22.83 -2.52
C ALA A 118 -5.05 23.85 -1.84
N ARG A 119 -3.81 24.01 -2.36
CA ARG A 119 -2.78 24.87 -1.75
C ARG A 119 -1.79 25.51 -2.75
N CYS A 120 -2.03 25.45 -4.06
CA CYS A 120 -1.17 26.07 -5.07
C CYS A 120 -1.98 27.02 -5.96
N ASP A 121 -1.55 28.29 -6.02
CA ASP A 121 -2.11 29.34 -6.89
C ASP A 121 -1.76 29.16 -8.38
N ASN A 122 -0.74 28.34 -8.67
CA ASN A 122 -0.32 28.00 -10.03
C ASN A 122 -1.03 26.76 -10.60
N ALA A 123 -2.00 26.18 -9.89
CA ALA A 123 -2.74 25.02 -10.37
C ALA A 123 -3.72 25.41 -11.49
N CYS A 124 -3.50 24.91 -12.70
CA CYS A 124 -4.32 25.22 -13.87
C CYS A 124 -5.58 24.34 -14.00
N PHE A 125 -5.67 23.24 -13.25
CA PHE A 125 -6.83 22.36 -13.18
C PHE A 125 -6.84 21.62 -11.83
N ASP A 126 -7.95 20.95 -11.51
CA ASP A 126 -8.07 20.17 -10.27
C ASP A 126 -7.36 18.82 -10.39
N THR A 127 -6.11 18.78 -9.94
CA THR A 127 -5.29 17.56 -9.96
C THR A 127 -5.76 16.50 -8.99
N MET A 128 -6.42 16.90 -7.89
CA MET A 128 -6.90 15.98 -6.85
C MET A 128 -8.19 15.31 -7.30
N GLU A 129 -9.08 16.04 -7.97
CA GLU A 129 -10.27 15.47 -8.60
C GLU A 129 -9.90 14.50 -9.73
N LEU A 130 -8.96 14.88 -10.62
CA LEU A 130 -8.49 13.98 -11.67
C LEU A 130 -7.87 12.70 -11.09
N PHE A 131 -7.07 12.83 -10.03
CA PHE A 131 -6.54 11.66 -9.31
C PHE A 131 -7.67 10.74 -8.84
N HIS A 132 -8.71 11.30 -8.23
CA HIS A 132 -9.82 10.51 -7.68
C HIS A 132 -10.60 9.82 -8.81
N ASP A 133 -10.96 10.57 -9.85
CA ASP A 133 -11.69 10.05 -11.02
C ASP A 133 -10.94 8.90 -11.70
N VAL A 134 -9.64 9.07 -11.98
CA VAL A 134 -8.81 8.02 -12.59
C VAL A 134 -8.65 6.82 -11.65
N SER A 135 -8.40 7.05 -10.36
CA SER A 135 -8.23 5.95 -9.40
C SER A 135 -9.50 5.10 -9.32
N MET A 136 -10.68 5.73 -9.26
CA MET A 136 -11.95 5.02 -9.14
C MET A 136 -12.42 4.40 -10.46
N SER A 137 -12.16 5.04 -11.59
CA SER A 137 -12.59 4.54 -12.91
C SER A 137 -11.84 3.28 -13.35
N TYR A 138 -10.60 3.10 -12.90
CA TYR A 138 -9.70 2.03 -13.35
C TYR A 138 -9.28 1.09 -12.22
N GLN A 139 -10.19 0.80 -11.28
CA GLN A 139 -9.92 -0.12 -10.17
C GLN A 139 -9.58 -1.54 -10.67
N ASP A 140 -10.26 -2.05 -11.71
CA ASP A 140 -9.95 -3.38 -12.29
C ASP A 140 -8.52 -3.41 -12.82
N GLU A 141 -8.10 -2.39 -13.57
CA GLU A 141 -6.76 -2.31 -14.12
C GLU A 141 -5.68 -2.12 -13.05
N LEU A 142 -6.03 -1.56 -11.88
CA LEU A 142 -5.11 -1.37 -10.75
C LEU A 142 -4.94 -2.64 -9.91
N HIS A 143 -5.96 -3.48 -9.81
CA HIS A 143 -5.94 -4.66 -8.95
C HIS A 143 -5.66 -5.98 -9.68
N ARG A 144 -5.30 -5.97 -10.97
CA ARG A 144 -5.22 -7.16 -11.84
C ARG A 144 -3.83 -7.73 -12.09
#